data_AF-A0A847AQH4-F1
#
_entry.id   AF-A0A847AQH4-F1
#
_cell.length_a   1.000
_cell.length_b   1.000
_cell.length_c   1.000
_cell.angle_alpha   90.00
_cell.angle_beta   90.00
_cell.angle_gamma   90.00
#
_symmetry.space_group_name_H-M   'P 1'
#
loop_
_entity.id
_entity.type
_entity.pdbx_description
1 polymer ?
#
loop_
_entity_poly.entity_id
_entity_poly.type
_entity_poly.pdbx_seq_one_letter_code
_entity_poly.pdbx_strand_id
1 'polypeptide(L)'
;MGKNKPILALLILIVNIIVSGKVQGQPLPFQNSQLTTKERVKDLLDRMTIEEKINQMLKLSLTELKQDKQGNITEESLEELFKGESIGCLDPPRWNDLTDKPINVDDIAKFSEAADRYLRSKTRFGIPAIQ
;
A
#
# COMPACT_ATOMS: atom_id res chain seq x y z
N MET A 1 32.93 4.44 -48.95
CA MET A 1 32.18 4.88 -47.74
C MET A 1 30.75 4.35 -47.83
N GLY A 2 30.30 3.40 -47.01
CA GLY A 2 28.87 3.03 -47.06
C GLY A 2 28.37 1.85 -46.24
N LYS A 3 29.17 0.79 -46.01
CA LYS A 3 28.64 -0.47 -45.46
C LYS A 3 28.51 -0.53 -43.92
N ASN A 4 29.17 0.37 -43.19
CA ASN A 4 29.16 0.36 -41.71
C ASN A 4 28.10 1.29 -41.10
N LYS A 5 27.46 2.14 -41.91
CA LYS A 5 26.38 3.04 -41.48
C LYS A 5 25.15 2.32 -40.92
N PRO A 6 24.64 1.22 -41.52
CA PRO A 6 23.48 0.52 -40.97
C PRO A 6 23.82 -0.22 -39.66
N ILE A 7 25.04 -0.74 -39.52
CA ILE A 7 25.50 -1.43 -38.30
C ILE A 7 25.62 -0.42 -37.14
N LEU A 8 26.17 0.76 -37.41
CA LEU A 8 26.26 1.84 -36.42
C LEU A 8 24.86 2.34 -36.01
N ALA A 9 23.94 2.48 -36.96
CA ALA A 9 22.56 2.86 -36.67
C ALA A 9 21.82 1.80 -35.81
N LEU A 10 22.04 0.51 -36.10
CA LEU A 10 21.47 -0.59 -35.32
C LEU A 10 22.03 -0.61 -33.88
N LEU A 11 23.34 -0.38 -33.71
CA LEU A 11 23.97 -0.29 -32.39
C LEU A 11 23.42 0.89 -31.58
N ILE A 12 23.22 2.06 -32.20
CA ILE A 12 22.61 3.22 -31.54
C ILE A 12 21.17 2.90 -31.11
N LEU A 13 20.39 2.20 -31.94
CA LEU A 13 19.03 1.81 -31.59
C LEU A 13 18.98 0.85 -30.39
N ILE A 14 19.86 -0.15 -30.35
CA ILE A 14 19.96 -1.11 -29.24
C ILE A 14 20.35 -0.41 -27.93
N VAL A 15 21.28 0.55 -27.98
CA VAL A 15 21.68 1.33 -26.80
C VAL A 15 20.51 2.14 -26.25
N ASN A 16 19.67 2.74 -27.09
CA ASN A 16 18.50 3.50 -26.63
C ASN A 16 17.43 2.62 -25.95
N ILE A 17 17.27 1.37 -26.39
CA ILE A 17 16.36 0.40 -25.76
C ILE A 17 16.87 0.01 -24.36
N ILE A 18 18.20 -0.14 -24.19
CA ILE A 18 18.81 -0.50 -22.90
C ILE A 18 18.75 0.66 -21.89
N VAL A 19 18.77 1.91 -22.36
CA VAL A 19 18.73 3.12 -21.52
C VAL A 19 17.29 3.53 -21.13
N SER A 20 16.27 2.80 -21.59
CA SER A 20 14.88 2.98 -21.12
C SER A 20 14.72 2.42 -19.70
N GLY A 21 15.35 3.07 -18.73
CA GLY A 21 15.15 2.81 -17.31
C GLY A 21 13.68 3.04 -16.95
N LYS A 22 13.16 2.26 -16.00
CA LYS A 22 11.81 2.46 -15.48
C LYS A 22 11.72 3.89 -14.94
N VAL A 23 10.94 4.74 -15.62
CA VAL A 23 10.58 6.06 -15.10
C VAL A 23 9.71 5.83 -13.87
N GLN A 24 10.32 5.78 -12.70
CA GLN A 24 9.59 5.86 -11.44
C GLN A 24 9.13 7.31 -11.29
N GLY A 25 7.83 7.51 -11.08
CA GLY A 25 7.29 8.82 -10.73
C GLY A 25 8.03 9.36 -9.50
N GLN A 26 8.31 10.66 -9.50
CA GLN A 26 8.93 11.31 -8.33
C GLN A 26 8.03 11.08 -7.11
N PRO A 27 8.60 10.71 -5.94
CA PRO A 27 7.81 10.54 -4.72
C PRO A 27 7.08 11.84 -4.40
N LEU A 28 5.82 11.73 -3.98
CA LEU A 28 5.02 12.89 -3.60
C LEU A 28 5.64 13.56 -2.36
N PRO A 29 5.51 14.89 -2.19
CA PRO A 29 6.15 15.58 -1.06
C PRO A 29 5.82 14.97 0.31
N PHE A 30 4.57 14.53 0.55
CA PHE A 30 4.22 13.84 1.81
C PHE A 30 5.01 12.54 2.08
N GLN A 31 5.57 11.89 1.05
CA GLN A 31 6.39 10.69 1.16
C GLN A 31 7.87 11.01 1.43
N ASN A 32 8.30 12.26 1.27
CA ASN A 32 9.68 12.67 1.49
C ASN A 32 9.98 12.81 3.00
N SER A 33 10.85 11.94 3.54
CA SER A 33 11.26 11.95 4.94
C SER A 33 12.14 13.13 5.36
N GLN A 34 12.66 13.90 4.39
CA GLN A 34 13.47 15.11 4.66
C GLN A 34 12.61 16.35 4.94
N LEU A 35 11.31 16.32 4.59
CA LEU A 35 10.39 17.41 4.90
C LEU A 35 9.84 17.27 6.32
N THR A 36 9.48 18.39 6.94
CA THR A 36 8.87 18.39 8.27
C THR A 36 7.51 17.70 8.25
N THR A 37 7.09 17.15 9.39
CA THR A 37 5.74 16.56 9.52
C THR A 37 4.65 17.54 9.09
N LYS A 38 4.77 18.83 9.42
CA LYS A 38 3.79 19.86 9.05
C LYS A 38 3.70 20.04 7.53
N GLU A 39 4.82 20.08 6.83
CA GLU A 39 4.84 20.19 5.37
C GLU A 39 4.23 18.95 4.70
N ARG A 40 4.58 17.76 5.21
CA ARG A 40 4.07 16.48 4.70
C ARG A 40 2.57 16.33 4.91
N VAL A 41 2.07 16.67 6.10
CA VAL A 41 0.64 16.64 6.42
C VAL A 41 -0.13 17.65 5.59
N LYS A 42 0.40 18.87 5.40
CA LYS A 42 -0.24 19.89 4.56
C LYS A 42 -0.37 19.39 3.11
N ASP A 43 0.71 18.88 2.52
CA ASP A 43 0.70 18.35 1.16
C ASP A 43 -0.30 17.18 1.01
N LEU A 44 -0.35 16.27 1.99
CA LEU A 44 -1.30 15.15 1.97
C LEU A 44 -2.76 15.62 2.04
N LEU A 45 -3.09 16.47 3.00
CA LEU A 45 -4.46 16.97 3.20
C LEU A 45 -4.97 17.81 2.02
N ASP A 46 -4.08 18.55 1.35
CA ASP A 46 -4.43 19.34 0.16
C ASP A 46 -4.79 18.44 -1.05
N ARG A 47 -4.33 17.17 -1.05
CA ARG A 47 -4.59 16.18 -2.12
C ARG A 47 -5.80 15.30 -1.85
N MET A 48 -6.20 15.17 -0.59
CA MET A 48 -7.28 14.29 -0.17
C MET A 48 -8.66 14.87 -0.48
N THR A 49 -9.57 14.02 -0.93
CA THR A 49 -11.01 14.30 -1.01
C THR A 49 -11.62 14.41 0.40
N ILE A 50 -12.89 14.82 0.47
CA ILE A 50 -13.61 14.87 1.75
C ILE A 50 -13.85 13.45 2.28
N GLU A 51 -14.15 12.51 1.40
CA GLU A 51 -14.37 11.09 1.73
C GLU A 51 -13.09 10.46 2.30
N GLU A 52 -11.94 10.67 1.66
CA GLU A 52 -10.65 10.20 2.17
C GLU A 52 -10.34 10.79 3.55
N LYS A 53 -10.69 12.06 3.80
CA LYS A 53 -10.52 12.72 5.11
C LYS A 53 -11.44 12.13 6.18
N ILE A 54 -12.70 11.88 5.82
CA ILE A 54 -13.67 11.22 6.71
C ILE A 54 -13.16 9.83 7.09
N ASN A 55 -12.66 9.06 6.12
CA ASN A 55 -12.13 7.71 6.35
C ASN A 55 -10.94 7.70 7.33
N GLN A 56 -10.10 8.74 7.33
CA GLN A 56 -9.04 8.92 8.32
C GLN A 56 -9.53 9.24 9.74
N MET A 57 -10.79 9.64 9.92
CA MET A 57 -11.42 9.84 11.24
C MET A 57 -12.15 8.59 11.74
N LEU A 58 -12.30 7.57 10.90
CA LEU A 58 -12.99 6.32 11.25
C LEU A 58 -12.06 5.30 11.89
N LYS A 59 -12.68 4.40 12.64
CA LYS A 59 -12.06 3.20 13.17
C LYS A 59 -12.83 1.96 12.71
N LEU A 60 -12.13 0.98 12.15
CA LEU A 60 -12.71 -0.32 11.77
C LEU A 60 -12.16 -1.44 12.63
N SER A 61 -12.91 -2.53 12.74
CA SER A 61 -12.48 -3.75 13.44
C SER A 61 -11.93 -4.76 12.45
N LEU A 62 -10.82 -5.41 12.79
CA LEU A 62 -10.25 -6.52 12.02
C LEU A 62 -10.95 -7.86 12.29
N THR A 63 -11.95 -7.90 13.17
CA THR A 63 -12.76 -9.12 13.41
C THR A 63 -13.48 -9.61 12.14
N GLU A 64 -13.78 -8.72 11.18
CA GLU A 64 -14.44 -9.10 9.92
C GLU A 64 -13.48 -9.77 8.91
N LEU A 65 -12.17 -9.73 9.16
CA LEU A 65 -11.18 -10.38 8.30
C LEU A 65 -11.22 -11.90 8.49
N LYS A 66 -11.12 -12.63 7.38
CA LYS A 66 -11.23 -14.09 7.35
C LYS A 66 -9.86 -14.71 7.14
N GLN A 67 -9.63 -15.84 7.80
CA GLN A 67 -8.45 -16.67 7.58
C GLN A 67 -8.76 -17.84 6.63
N ASP A 68 -7.80 -18.22 5.80
CA ASP A 68 -7.81 -19.48 5.09
C ASP A 68 -7.47 -20.67 6.02
N LYS A 69 -7.47 -21.89 5.49
CA LYS A 69 -7.15 -23.11 6.27
C LYS A 69 -5.70 -23.14 6.75
N GLN A 70 -4.83 -22.32 6.19
CA GLN A 70 -3.42 -22.17 6.56
C GLN A 70 -3.20 -21.03 7.56
N GLY A 71 -4.25 -20.29 7.91
CA GLY A 71 -4.20 -19.17 8.85
C GLY A 71 -3.79 -17.83 8.22
N ASN A 72 -3.73 -17.73 6.88
CA ASN A 72 -3.46 -16.45 6.21
C ASN A 72 -4.75 -15.64 6.06
N ILE A 73 -4.65 -14.32 6.18
CA ILE A 73 -5.77 -13.42 5.91
C ILE A 73 -6.11 -13.44 4.42
N THR A 74 -7.39 -13.58 4.08
CA THR A 74 -7.83 -13.63 2.69
C THR A 74 -7.92 -12.23 2.08
N GLU A 75 -7.42 -12.09 0.85
CA GLU A 75 -7.49 -10.84 0.06
C GLU A 75 -8.95 -10.36 -0.11
N GLU A 76 -9.89 -11.30 -0.29
CA GLU A 76 -11.31 -11.00 -0.42
C GLU A 76 -11.86 -10.26 0.81
N SER A 77 -11.51 -10.71 2.03
CA SER A 77 -11.98 -10.05 3.25
C SER A 77 -11.36 -8.66 3.45
N LEU A 78 -10.11 -8.47 3.00
CA LEU A 78 -9.45 -7.17 3.01
C LEU A 78 -10.13 -6.20 2.03
N GLU A 79 -10.44 -6.66 0.82
CA GLU A 79 -11.14 -5.87 -0.19
C GLU A 79 -12.57 -5.52 0.26
N GLU A 80 -13.28 -6.47 0.87
CA GLU A 80 -14.62 -6.25 1.42
C GLU A 80 -14.64 -5.19 2.54
N LEU A 81 -13.64 -5.24 3.43
CA LEU A 81 -13.54 -4.33 4.57
C LEU A 81 -13.10 -2.92 4.14
N PHE A 82 -12.07 -2.81 3.30
CA PHE A 82 -11.43 -1.54 2.99
C PHE A 82 -11.90 -0.89 1.69
N LYS A 83 -12.34 -1.69 0.70
CA LYS A 83 -12.88 -1.20 -0.59
C LYS A 83 -11.96 -0.21 -1.30
N GLY A 84 -10.64 -0.43 -1.23
CA GLY A 84 -9.62 0.46 -1.79
C GLY A 84 -9.38 1.77 -1.04
N GLU A 85 -10.00 1.98 0.12
CA GLU A 85 -9.88 3.21 0.91
C GLU A 85 -8.91 3.07 2.10
N SER A 86 -8.20 4.16 2.42
CA SER A 86 -7.36 4.22 3.64
C SER A 86 -8.19 4.57 4.88
N ILE A 87 -8.00 3.84 5.98
CA ILE A 87 -8.69 4.05 7.26
C ILE A 87 -7.74 4.63 8.31
N GLY A 88 -8.27 5.46 9.22
CA GLY A 88 -7.45 6.11 10.26
C GLY A 88 -6.95 5.17 11.35
N CYS A 89 -7.81 4.26 11.83
CA CYS A 89 -7.50 3.39 12.96
C CYS A 89 -8.11 1.99 12.80
N LEU A 90 -7.42 0.96 13.30
CA LEU A 90 -7.89 -0.42 13.28
C LEU A 90 -7.84 -1.01 14.68
N ASP A 91 -8.92 -1.66 15.10
CA ASP A 91 -8.93 -2.51 16.29
C ASP A 91 -8.59 -3.97 15.91
N PRO A 92 -7.68 -4.65 16.64
CA PRO A 92 -7.38 -6.04 16.40
C PRO A 92 -8.55 -6.97 16.81
N PRO A 93 -8.61 -8.20 16.27
CA PRO A 93 -9.56 -9.20 16.76
C PRO A 93 -9.27 -9.54 18.23
N ARG A 94 -10.24 -10.13 18.92
CA ARG A 94 -10.06 -10.68 20.27
C ARG A 94 -10.13 -12.20 20.33
N TRP A 95 -10.61 -12.83 19.27
CA TRP A 95 -10.80 -14.27 19.13
C TRP A 95 -10.20 -14.73 17.80
N ASN A 96 -9.65 -15.94 17.77
CA ASN A 96 -9.17 -16.61 16.57
C ASN A 96 -10.16 -17.71 16.20
N ASP A 97 -10.95 -17.47 15.14
CA ASP A 97 -12.02 -18.37 14.69
C ASP A 97 -11.50 -19.71 14.15
N LEU A 98 -10.26 -19.76 13.65
CA LEU A 98 -9.66 -21.00 13.15
C LEU A 98 -9.32 -21.98 14.28
N THR A 99 -8.96 -21.45 15.47
CA THR A 99 -8.55 -22.25 16.63
C THR A 99 -9.59 -22.29 17.76
N ASP A 100 -10.63 -21.48 17.64
CA ASP A 100 -11.68 -21.24 18.65
C ASP A 100 -11.11 -20.87 20.03
N LYS A 101 -10.21 -19.88 20.08
CA LYS A 101 -9.51 -19.42 21.29
C LYS A 101 -9.31 -17.91 21.29
N PRO A 102 -9.02 -17.30 22.46
CA PRO A 102 -8.51 -15.94 22.51
C PRO A 102 -7.29 -15.79 21.60
N ILE A 103 -7.24 -14.70 20.83
CA ILE A 103 -6.15 -14.47 19.89
C ILE A 103 -4.82 -14.28 20.63
N ASN A 104 -3.73 -14.79 20.06
CA ASN A 104 -2.38 -14.59 20.57
C ASN A 104 -1.65 -13.45 19.82
N VAL A 105 -0.48 -13.05 20.30
CA VAL A 105 0.31 -11.95 19.72
C VAL A 105 0.76 -12.21 18.28
N ASP A 106 1.07 -13.46 17.93
CA ASP A 106 1.54 -13.82 16.58
C ASP A 106 0.41 -13.69 15.56
N ASP A 107 -0.81 -14.09 15.95
CA ASP A 107 -1.99 -13.95 15.11
C ASP A 107 -2.40 -12.48 15.00
N ILE A 108 -2.37 -11.68 16.08
CA ILE A 108 -2.56 -10.23 15.99
C ILE A 108 -1.60 -9.62 14.96
N ALA A 109 -0.31 -9.98 15.01
CA ALA A 109 0.69 -9.49 14.07
C ALA A 109 0.36 -9.85 12.62
N LYS A 110 -0.18 -11.04 12.35
CA LYS A 110 -0.61 -11.45 10.99
C LYS A 110 -1.79 -10.61 10.49
N PHE A 111 -2.80 -10.38 11.33
CA PHE A 111 -3.93 -9.51 10.98
C PHE A 111 -3.46 -8.08 10.69
N SER A 112 -2.60 -7.54 11.56
CA SER A 112 -2.05 -6.20 11.42
C SER A 112 -1.21 -6.04 10.16
N GLU A 113 -0.31 -6.99 9.88
CA GLU A 113 0.56 -6.95 8.71
C GLU A 113 -0.24 -7.05 7.40
N ALA A 114 -1.23 -7.93 7.34
CA ALA A 114 -2.08 -8.08 6.16
C ALA A 114 -2.85 -6.78 5.86
N ALA A 115 -3.40 -6.14 6.91
CA ALA A 115 -4.08 -4.86 6.78
C ALA A 115 -3.11 -3.74 6.36
N ASP A 116 -1.95 -3.59 7.00
CA ASP A 116 -0.95 -2.57 6.63
C ASP A 116 -0.49 -2.74 5.17
N ARG A 117 -0.21 -3.98 4.74
CA ARG A 117 0.18 -4.28 3.36
C ARG A 117 -0.92 -3.90 2.36
N TYR A 118 -2.17 -4.26 2.63
CA TYR A 118 -3.30 -3.87 1.78
C TYR A 118 -3.40 -2.35 1.70
N LEU A 119 -3.45 -1.65 2.85
CA LEU A 119 -3.60 -0.21 2.90
C LEU A 119 -2.49 0.51 2.13
N ARG A 120 -1.23 0.07 2.24
CA ARG A 120 -0.11 0.68 1.52
C ARG A 120 -0.08 0.41 0.02
N SER A 121 -0.57 -0.76 -0.42
CA SER A 121 -0.40 -1.22 -1.80
C SER A 121 -1.66 -1.10 -2.67
N LYS A 122 -2.85 -1.03 -2.06
CA LYS A 122 -4.15 -1.03 -2.77
C LYS A 122 -4.93 0.26 -2.65
N THR A 123 -4.50 1.20 -1.81
CA THR A 123 -5.16 2.51 -1.67
C THR A 123 -4.38 3.60 -2.39
N ARG A 124 -5.08 4.67 -2.79
CA ARG A 124 -4.52 5.73 -3.65
C ARG A 124 -3.23 6.37 -3.12
N PHE A 125 -3.18 6.66 -1.82
CA PHE A 125 -2.03 7.33 -1.19
C PHE A 125 -1.18 6.39 -0.32
N GLY A 126 -1.61 5.14 -0.13
CA GLY A 126 -0.87 4.17 0.67
C GLY A 126 -0.74 4.57 2.14
N ILE A 127 -1.74 5.26 2.71
CA ILE A 127 -1.71 5.74 4.09
C ILE A 127 -1.98 4.55 5.01
N PRO A 128 -1.06 4.20 5.93
CA PRO A 128 -1.31 3.15 6.91
C PRO A 128 -2.27 3.63 8.00
N ALA A 129 -3.01 2.69 8.59
CA ALA A 129 -3.79 2.96 9.78
C ALA A 129 -2.94 2.91 11.05
N ILE A 130 -3.42 3.58 12.11
CA ILE A 130 -2.91 3.38 13.47
C ILE A 130 -3.51 2.09 14.03
N GLN A 131 -2.69 1.28 14.72
CA GLN A 131 -3.06 -0.02 15.29
C GLN A 131 -2.57 -0.14 16.74
#